data_AF-A0A645D7F6-F1
#
_entry.id   AF-A0A645D7F6-F1
#
_cell.length_a   1.000
_cell.length_b   1.000
_cell.length_c   1.000
_cell.angle_alpha   90.00
_cell.angle_beta   90.00
_cell.angle_gamma   90.00
#
_symmetry.space_group_name_H-M   'P 1'
#
loop_
_entity.id
_entity.type
_entity.pdbx_description
1 polymer ?
#
loop_
_entity_poly.entity_id
_entity_poly.type
_entity_poly.pdbx_seq_one_letter_code
_entity_poly.pdbx_strand_id
1 'polypeptide(L)'
;MNDARWADIATTVAKQSGYTTHHADLHMGGEDFAVYLQNTPGAFVSIGSASEYGLHHPGFNPDERLIEPAAHYFAQLAKTAFAHL
;
A
#
# COMPACT_ATOMS: atom_id res chain seq x y z
N MET A 1 -1.32 -10.52 8.54
CA MET A 1 -1.07 -10.97 7.14
C MET A 1 -2.16 -10.37 6.27
N ASN A 2 -1.84 -9.96 5.04
CA ASN A 2 -2.86 -9.50 4.10
C ASN A 2 -3.79 -10.66 3.73
N ASP A 3 -5.09 -10.39 3.70
CA ASP A 3 -6.06 -11.29 3.11
C ASP A 3 -5.88 -11.33 1.59
N ALA A 4 -5.94 -12.53 0.99
CA ALA A 4 -5.62 -12.73 -0.42
C ALA A 4 -6.59 -11.96 -1.34
N ARG A 5 -7.90 -11.98 -1.04
CA ARG A 5 -8.90 -11.27 -1.85
C ARG A 5 -8.67 -9.76 -1.77
N TRP A 6 -8.40 -9.23 -0.58
CA TRP A 6 -8.14 -7.79 -0.43
C TRP A 6 -6.82 -7.36 -1.06
N ALA A 7 -5.80 -8.21 -1.03
CA ALA A 7 -4.54 -7.97 -1.73
C ALA A 7 -4.72 -7.93 -3.26
N ASP A 8 -5.54 -8.82 -3.82
CA ASP A 8 -5.85 -8.85 -5.26
C ASP A 8 -6.65 -7.61 -5.71
N ILE A 9 -7.63 -7.18 -4.90
CA ILE A 9 -8.38 -5.94 -5.15
C ILE A 9 -7.44 -4.73 -5.12
N ALA A 10 -6.59 -4.61 -4.08
CA ALA A 10 -5.61 -3.54 -3.97
C ALA A 10 -4.65 -3.50 -5.18
N THR A 11 -4.15 -4.67 -5.58
CA THR A 11 -3.26 -4.81 -6.76
C THR A 11 -3.96 -4.38 -8.05
N THR A 12 -5.22 -4.76 -8.23
CA THR A 12 -6.00 -4.42 -9.42
C THR A 12 -6.23 -2.92 -9.52
N VAL A 13 -6.65 -2.29 -8.41
CA VAL A 13 -6.87 -0.83 -8.37
C VAL A 13 -5.56 -0.06 -8.54
N ALA A 14 -4.45 -0.55 -7.99
CA ALA A 14 -3.13 0.06 -8.18
C ALA A 14 -2.73 0.09 -9.66
N LYS A 15 -2.88 -1.04 -10.37
CA LYS A 15 -2.61 -1.12 -11.83
C LYS A 15 -3.50 -0.17 -12.63
N GLN A 16 -4.79 -0.09 -12.31
CA GLN A 16 -5.72 0.84 -12.95
C GLN A 16 -5.38 2.31 -12.68
N SER A 17 -4.76 2.59 -11.52
CA SER A 17 -4.29 3.92 -11.13
C SER A 17 -2.91 4.27 -11.71
N GLY A 18 -2.33 3.40 -12.56
CA GLY A 18 -1.05 3.63 -13.24
C GLY A 18 0.18 3.15 -12.47
N TYR A 19 0.02 2.43 -11.37
CA TYR A 19 1.15 1.86 -10.64
C TYR A 19 1.65 0.56 -11.27
N THR A 20 2.97 0.41 -11.29
CA THR A 20 3.60 -0.91 -11.39
C THR A 20 3.58 -1.57 -10.01
N THR A 21 3.12 -2.81 -9.94
CA THR A 21 2.93 -3.55 -8.68
C THR A 21 3.92 -4.70 -8.56
N HIS A 22 4.44 -4.92 -7.35
CA HIS A 22 5.29 -6.06 -7.01
C HIS A 22 4.80 -6.71 -5.72
N HIS A 23 5.04 -8.00 -5.56
CA HIS A 23 4.90 -8.63 -4.24
C HIS A 23 5.99 -8.08 -3.33
N ALA A 24 5.59 -7.57 -2.17
CA ALA A 24 6.53 -7.11 -1.17
C ALA A 24 7.28 -8.31 -0.58
N ASP A 25 8.60 -8.20 -0.49
CA ASP A 25 9.42 -9.16 0.24
C ASP A 25 9.06 -9.14 1.74
N LEU A 26 9.36 -10.24 2.44
CA LEU A 26 9.22 -10.29 3.88
C LEU A 26 10.18 -9.28 4.53
N HIS A 27 9.61 -8.31 5.23
CA HIS A 27 10.38 -7.34 6.02
C HIS A 27 10.46 -7.81 7.47
N MET A 28 11.65 -7.67 8.06
CA MET A 28 11.87 -7.99 9.48
C MET A 28 11.32 -6.93 10.44
N GLY A 29 10.92 -5.76 9.91
CA GLY A 29 10.27 -4.70 10.68
C GLY A 29 8.86 -5.12 11.08
N GLY A 30 8.54 -5.03 12.37
CA GLY A 30 7.16 -5.18 12.83
C GLY A 30 6.35 -3.94 12.49
N GLU A 31 5.12 -4.13 12.00
CA GLU A 31 4.17 -3.06 11.72
C GLU A 31 2.88 -3.27 12.53
N ASP A 32 2.48 -2.28 13.31
CA ASP A 32 1.34 -2.39 14.23
C ASP A 32 -0.01 -2.52 13.50
N PHE A 33 -0.07 -2.15 12.22
CA PHE A 33 -1.21 -2.42 11.34
C PHE A 33 -1.57 -3.91 11.30
N ALA A 34 -0.60 -4.80 11.53
CA ALA A 34 -0.83 -6.24 11.61
C ALA A 34 -1.81 -6.63 12.73
N VAL A 35 -1.96 -5.82 13.78
CA VAL A 35 -2.94 -6.04 14.86
C VAL A 35 -4.37 -5.92 14.35
N TYR A 36 -4.65 -4.96 13.45
CA TYR A 36 -5.98 -4.85 12.82
C TYR A 36 -6.29 -6.05 11.94
N LEU A 37 -5.29 -6.52 11.18
CA LEU A 37 -5.41 -7.67 10.28
C LEU A 37 -5.62 -9.01 10.99
N GLN A 38 -5.47 -9.08 12.31
CA GLN A 38 -5.85 -10.28 13.09
C GLN A 38 -7.36 -10.44 13.23
N ASN A 39 -8.10 -9.33 13.18
CA ASN A 39 -9.55 -9.30 13.47
C ASN A 39 -10.39 -8.91 12.26
N THR A 40 -9.81 -8.22 11.29
CA THR A 40 -10.52 -7.76 10.09
C THR A 40 -9.73 -8.13 8.84
N PRO A 41 -10.32 -8.87 7.88
CA PRO A 41 -9.69 -9.11 6.58
C PRO A 41 -9.38 -7.78 5.90
N GLY A 42 -8.14 -7.61 5.45
CA GLY A 42 -7.68 -6.38 4.83
C GLY A 42 -6.32 -6.54 4.17
N ALA A 43 -5.82 -5.45 3.59
CA ALA A 43 -4.52 -5.41 2.95
C ALA A 43 -3.74 -4.15 3.36
N PHE A 44 -2.48 -4.33 3.68
CA PHE A 44 -1.47 -3.29 3.84
C PHE A 44 -0.57 -3.27 2.61
N VAL A 45 -0.30 -2.08 2.05
CA VAL A 45 0.53 -1.90 0.86
C VAL A 45 1.54 -0.79 1.09
N SER A 46 2.71 -0.92 0.47
CA SER A 46 3.72 0.13 0.44
C SER A 46 3.61 0.92 -0.86
N ILE A 47 3.72 2.25 -0.77
CA ILE A 47 3.85 3.13 -1.92
C ILE A 47 5.32 3.48 -2.09
N GLY A 48 5.84 3.36 -3.31
CA GLY A 48 7.22 3.75 -3.61
C GLY A 48 7.43 5.24 -3.32
N SER A 49 8.48 5.57 -2.58
CA SER A 49 8.79 6.95 -2.17
C SER A 49 9.73 7.69 -3.12
N ALA A 50 10.36 6.97 -4.07
CA ALA A 50 11.44 7.45 -4.93
C ALA A 50 12.63 8.10 -4.18
N SER A 51 12.79 7.81 -2.88
CA SER A 51 13.96 8.18 -2.09
C SER A 51 15.10 7.19 -2.36
N GLU A 52 16.33 7.68 -2.50
CA GLU A 52 17.54 6.84 -2.58
C GLU A 52 17.76 6.04 -1.29
N TYR A 53 17.40 6.62 -0.15
CA TYR A 53 17.53 6.00 1.15
C TYR A 53 16.19 5.45 1.66
N GLY A 54 16.26 4.34 2.40
CA GLY A 54 15.11 3.75 3.08
C GLY A 54 14.68 4.51 4.34
N LEU A 55 13.59 4.06 4.95
CA LEU A 55 13.08 4.60 6.22
C LEU A 55 14.17 4.58 7.31
N HIS A 56 14.08 5.54 8.23
CA HIS A 56 15.04 5.76 9.34
C HIS A 56 16.45 6.22 8.97
N HIS A 57 16.80 6.28 7.69
CA HIS A 57 18.06 6.88 7.27
C HIS A 57 17.98 8.42 7.33
N PRO A 58 19.02 9.14 7.82
CA PRO A 58 18.98 10.62 7.91
C PRO A 58 18.88 11.33 6.55
N GLY A 59 19.29 10.66 5.47
CA GLY A 59 19.13 11.13 4.10
C GLY A 59 17.78 10.79 3.45
N PHE A 60 16.85 10.15 4.17
CA PHE A 60 15.52 9.83 3.63
C PHE A 60 14.82 11.11 3.14
N ASN A 61 14.48 11.14 1.85
CA ASN A 61 13.88 12.31 1.21
C ASN A 61 12.89 11.85 0.12
N PRO A 62 11.61 11.62 0.48
CA PRO A 62 10.62 11.12 -0.47
C PRO A 62 10.23 12.21 -1.48
N ASP A 63 9.88 11.79 -2.69
CA ASP A 63 9.37 12.70 -3.72
C ASP A 63 7.91 13.07 -3.44
N GLU A 64 7.67 14.32 -3.02
CA GLU A 64 6.34 14.81 -2.67
C GLU A 64 5.34 14.78 -3.84
N ARG A 65 5.81 14.74 -5.08
CA ARG A 65 4.93 14.58 -6.26
C ARG A 65 4.17 13.26 -6.25
N LEU A 66 4.60 12.29 -5.45
CA LEU A 66 3.96 10.98 -5.30
C LEU A 66 2.77 10.99 -4.32
N ILE A 67 2.58 12.06 -3.55
CA ILE A 67 1.47 12.18 -2.58
C ILE A 67 0.12 12.18 -3.29
N GLU A 68 -0.04 12.99 -4.34
CA GLU A 68 -1.30 13.10 -5.08
C GLU A 68 -1.69 11.77 -5.77
N PRO A 69 -0.82 11.11 -6.56
CA PRO A 69 -1.12 9.79 -7.12
C PRO A 69 -1.51 8.75 -6.05
N ALA A 70 -0.85 8.77 -4.89
CA ALA A 70 -1.16 7.84 -3.80
C ALA A 70 -2.55 8.10 -3.22
N ALA A 71 -2.89 9.38 -3.00
CA ALA A 71 -4.21 9.77 -2.53
C ALA A 71 -5.31 9.35 -3.53
N HIS A 72 -5.07 9.52 -4.84
CA HIS A 72 -6.00 9.05 -5.87
C HIS A 72 -6.18 7.54 -5.86
N TYR A 73 -5.09 6.77 -5.72
CA TYR A 73 -5.18 5.31 -5.58
C TYR A 73 -6.01 4.90 -4.38
N PHE A 74 -5.75 5.45 -3.18
CA PHE A 74 -6.53 5.10 -1.99
C PHE A 74 -8.00 5.53 -2.10
N ALA A 75 -8.29 6.65 -2.75
CA ALA A 75 -9.67 7.07 -3.02
C ALA A 75 -10.40 6.08 -3.94
N GLN A 76 -9.76 5.57 -4.99
CA GLN A 76 -10.34 4.55 -5.86
C GLN A 76 -10.45 3.19 -5.17
N LEU A 77 -9.47 2.85 -4.33
CA LEU A 77 -9.49 1.62 -3.55
C LEU A 77 -10.66 1.60 -2.58
N ALA A 78 -10.90 2.72 -1.87
CA ALA A 78 -12.04 2.85 -0.97
C ALA A 78 -13.37 2.66 -1.72
N LYS A 79 -13.56 3.36 -2.85
CA LYS A 79 -14.78 3.22 -3.68
C LYS A 79 -15.00 1.79 -4.15
N THR A 80 -13.94 1.14 -4.62
CA THR A 80 -13.99 -0.25 -5.09
C THR A 80 -14.31 -1.21 -3.95
N ALA A 81 -13.67 -1.02 -2.79
CA ALA A 81 -13.91 -1.84 -1.61
C ALA A 81 -15.37 -1.76 -1.14
N PHE A 82 -15.98 -0.57 -1.13
CA PHE A 82 -17.39 -0.40 -0.78
C PHE A 82 -18.34 -1.15 -1.72
N ALA A 83 -18.01 -1.29 -3.01
CA ALA A 83 -18.81 -2.07 -3.97
C ALA A 83 -18.69 -3.59 -3.78
N HIS A 84 -17.77 -4.04 -2.92
CA HIS A 84 -17.50 -5.45 -2.62
C HIS A 84 -17.94 -5.88 -1.20
N LEU A 85 -18.56 -4.98 -0.44
CA LEU A 85 -19.26 -5.27 0.81
C LEU A 85 -20.66 -5.80 0.52
#